data_AF-A0A4V2MAK7-F1
#
_entry.id   AF-A0A4V2MAK7-F1
#
_cell.length_a   1.000
_cell.length_b   1.000
_cell.length_c   1.000
_cell.angle_alpha   90.00
_cell.angle_beta   90.00
_cell.angle_gamma   90.00
#
_symmetry.space_group_name_H-M   'P 1'
#
loop_
_entity.id
_entity.type
_entity.pdbx_description
1 polymer ?
#
loop_
_entity_poly.entity_id
_entity_poly.type
_entity_poly.pdbx_seq_one_letter_code
_entity_poly.pdbx_strand_id
1 'polypeptide(L)'
;MSSAKTAATAASSTPQKVPAKAAATSTVKQTRPLGHVTFVGVGPGDPSLLTLAGRDVLANADAVVVEGPEHNAFLAYCRPGVEVIDGSGAEGSRALKVAARARLVVKTAKTSANVVRLLTGDPFTFSSGAEEASACRKAGISFNVVPGVSEVSAVPTYAGIPLTMKADREVTVLDLAEAKFDLGRLHPKQTLVLLNAVDVLKDTVTALIESGFDGSTPVAVTVGGTTTAQTSVVGTLETIVADLRAAKVTGEAVIVVGAVVEQREALSWFETKPLFGWRILVPRTKDQAGPLMDRLRRYGAMPEEVPTISVEPPRNPQQMDKAIRGLVEGRYEWVAFTSVNAVKAVREKFDEYGLDARAFSGLKIAAVGDKTAEAIGAWGIRPDLVPSGEQSAAGLVEDWPPFDEVLDPINRVFLPRADIATETLVAGLTDLGWEVDDVTAYRTVRAAPPPAPTREAIKSGKFDAVVFTSSSTVRNLVGIAGKPHASTVIAVIGPATLKTAEEHGLRVDAMAETPAAEELADALARFGADRRDTMVEAGEPVTRPSERRSGSRRKS
;
A
#
# COMPACT_ATOMS: atom_id res chain seq x y z
N MET A 1 21.23 18.17 -77.60
CA MET A 1 21.03 19.01 -78.79
C MET A 1 19.81 19.88 -78.58
N SER A 2 20.00 21.18 -78.75
CA SER A 2 19.07 22.30 -78.97
C SER A 2 17.86 22.54 -78.06
N SER A 3 17.96 23.64 -77.32
CA SER A 3 16.88 24.53 -76.89
C SER A 3 16.00 24.99 -78.06
N ALA A 4 14.72 25.31 -77.80
CA ALA A 4 14.16 26.67 -77.83
C ALA A 4 12.62 26.70 -77.95
N LYS A 5 12.03 27.59 -77.15
CA LYS A 5 10.62 27.99 -77.14
C LYS A 5 10.21 28.71 -78.42
N THR A 6 8.93 28.57 -78.81
CA THR A 6 8.17 29.72 -79.34
C THR A 6 6.72 29.65 -78.91
N ALA A 7 6.26 30.72 -78.29
CA ALA A 7 4.88 30.98 -77.91
C ALA A 7 4.14 31.66 -79.07
N ALA A 8 2.84 31.39 -79.20
CA ALA A 8 1.90 32.29 -79.86
C ALA A 8 0.53 32.19 -79.18
N THR A 9 0.21 33.25 -78.44
CA THR A 9 -1.08 33.59 -77.86
C THR A 9 -1.99 34.26 -78.91
N ALA A 10 -3.27 33.91 -78.93
CA ALA A 10 -4.35 34.82 -79.32
C ALA A 10 -5.63 34.48 -78.53
N ALA A 11 -6.11 35.49 -77.79
CA ALA A 11 -7.38 35.53 -77.05
C ALA A 11 -8.57 35.67 -78.03
N SER A 12 -9.86 35.65 -77.69
CA SER A 12 -10.63 35.68 -76.45
C SER A 12 -12.07 35.27 -76.79
N SER A 13 -12.84 34.74 -75.82
CA SER A 13 -14.25 35.13 -75.65
C SER A 13 -14.80 34.53 -74.35
N THR A 14 -15.15 35.40 -73.42
CA THR A 14 -15.76 35.10 -72.12
C THR A 14 -17.19 34.56 -72.28
N PRO A 15 -17.62 33.62 -71.42
CA PRO A 15 -19.05 33.50 -71.09
C PRO A 15 -19.33 33.59 -69.59
N GLN A 16 -20.53 34.11 -69.33
CA GLN A 16 -21.13 34.56 -68.09
C GLN A 16 -21.71 33.40 -67.26
N LYS A 17 -21.73 33.58 -65.92
CA LYS A 17 -22.05 32.61 -64.84
C LYS A 17 -23.47 32.03 -64.83
N VAL A 18 -23.57 30.77 -64.36
CA VAL A 18 -24.78 30.11 -63.79
C VAL A 18 -24.40 29.61 -62.37
N PRO A 19 -25.27 29.69 -61.33
CA PRO A 19 -24.85 29.63 -59.93
C PRO A 19 -24.69 28.19 -59.38
N ALA A 20 -23.68 28.00 -58.53
CA ALA A 20 -23.36 26.75 -57.86
C ALA A 20 -24.28 26.50 -56.65
N LYS A 21 -24.89 25.31 -56.61
CA LYS A 21 -25.66 24.79 -55.47
C LYS A 21 -24.67 24.08 -54.53
N ALA A 22 -24.54 24.57 -53.31
CA ALA A 22 -23.62 24.03 -52.30
C ALA A 22 -24.00 22.58 -51.93
N ALA A 23 -23.04 21.66 -52.08
CA ALA A 23 -23.15 20.30 -51.58
C ALA A 23 -22.94 20.30 -50.06
N ALA A 24 -23.94 19.82 -49.33
CA ALA A 24 -23.83 19.59 -47.90
C ALA A 24 -22.85 18.44 -47.64
N THR A 25 -21.71 18.75 -47.02
CA THR A 25 -20.77 17.77 -46.47
C THR A 25 -21.43 17.05 -45.29
N SER A 26 -21.66 15.75 -45.44
CA SER A 26 -22.03 14.87 -44.32
C SER A 26 -20.85 14.73 -43.37
N THR A 27 -20.97 15.32 -42.19
CA THR A 27 -20.04 15.08 -41.09
C THR A 27 -20.24 13.65 -40.58
N VAL A 28 -19.27 12.78 -40.86
CA VAL A 28 -19.15 11.48 -40.18
C VAL A 28 -18.93 11.80 -38.70
N LYS A 29 -19.93 11.55 -37.85
CA LYS A 29 -19.75 11.54 -36.39
C LYS A 29 -18.68 10.50 -36.09
N GLN A 30 -17.48 10.93 -35.71
CA GLN A 30 -16.49 10.05 -35.09
C GLN A 30 -17.10 9.53 -33.79
N THR A 31 -17.67 8.33 -33.81
CA THR A 31 -18.08 7.64 -32.59
C THR A 31 -16.81 7.27 -31.86
N ARG A 32 -16.54 7.96 -30.74
CA ARG A 32 -15.48 7.57 -29.81
C ARG A 32 -15.66 6.07 -29.51
N PRO A 33 -14.63 5.22 -29.70
CA PRO A 33 -14.77 3.80 -29.44
C PRO A 33 -15.21 3.61 -27.98
N LEU A 34 -16.16 2.70 -27.75
CA LEU A 34 -16.56 2.31 -26.40
C LEU A 34 -15.32 1.78 -25.66
N GLY A 35 -15.25 2.04 -24.36
CA GLY A 35 -14.23 1.43 -23.51
C GLY A 35 -14.42 -0.08 -23.38
N HIS A 36 -13.48 -0.71 -22.69
CA HIS A 36 -13.55 -2.11 -22.28
C HIS A 36 -13.61 -2.22 -20.77
N VAL A 37 -14.24 -3.29 -20.27
CA VAL A 37 -14.36 -3.56 -18.83
C VAL A 37 -13.55 -4.81 -18.48
N THR A 38 -12.73 -4.75 -17.44
CA THR A 38 -12.10 -5.95 -16.87
C THR A 38 -12.67 -6.19 -15.48
N PHE A 39 -13.34 -7.33 -15.31
CA PHE A 39 -13.82 -7.80 -14.00
C PHE A 39 -12.68 -8.52 -13.30
N VAL A 40 -12.31 -8.08 -12.10
CA VAL A 40 -11.14 -8.59 -11.37
C VAL A 40 -11.57 -9.07 -9.99
N GLY A 41 -11.28 -10.34 -9.68
CA GLY A 41 -11.44 -10.87 -8.33
C GLY A 41 -10.27 -10.45 -7.44
N VAL A 42 -10.55 -9.80 -6.31
CA VAL A 42 -9.53 -9.29 -5.39
C VAL A 42 -9.22 -10.22 -4.23
N GLY A 43 -9.89 -11.39 -4.17
CA GLY A 43 -9.83 -12.27 -3.02
C GLY A 43 -10.80 -11.85 -1.89
N PRO A 44 -10.91 -12.65 -0.83
CA PRO A 44 -11.87 -12.42 0.25
C PRO A 44 -11.50 -11.29 1.23
N GLY A 45 -10.23 -10.85 1.25
CA GLY A 45 -9.83 -9.77 2.17
C GLY A 45 -8.34 -9.45 2.16
N ASP A 46 -7.46 -10.44 2.34
CA ASP A 46 -6.02 -10.24 2.34
C ASP A 46 -5.53 -9.63 1.01
N PRO A 47 -4.96 -8.41 1.00
CA PRO A 47 -4.52 -7.77 -0.23
C PRO A 47 -3.45 -8.56 -1.00
N SER A 48 -2.73 -9.47 -0.32
CA SER A 48 -1.73 -10.33 -0.95
C SER A 48 -2.33 -11.49 -1.77
N LEU A 49 -3.64 -11.73 -1.64
CA LEU A 49 -4.38 -12.69 -2.48
C LEU A 49 -4.80 -12.09 -3.83
N LEU A 50 -4.54 -10.81 -4.08
CA LEU A 50 -4.69 -10.24 -5.41
C LEU A 50 -3.73 -10.96 -6.38
N THR A 51 -4.28 -11.45 -7.49
CA THR A 51 -3.47 -12.11 -8.51
C THR A 51 -2.54 -11.12 -9.21
N LEU A 52 -1.40 -11.59 -9.72
CA LEU A 52 -0.48 -10.74 -10.49
C LEU A 52 -1.19 -10.08 -11.68
N ALA A 53 -2.07 -10.83 -12.37
CA ALA A 53 -2.91 -10.30 -13.43
C ALA A 53 -3.85 -9.18 -12.95
N GLY A 54 -4.44 -9.33 -11.75
CA GLY A 54 -5.29 -8.29 -11.16
C GLY A 54 -4.50 -7.00 -10.88
N ARG A 55 -3.29 -7.13 -10.33
CA ARG A 55 -2.37 -6.00 -10.10
C ARG A 55 -1.97 -5.32 -11.41
N ASP A 56 -1.62 -6.09 -12.44
CA ASP A 56 -1.14 -5.55 -13.71
C ASP A 56 -2.27 -4.82 -14.48
N VAL A 57 -3.52 -5.28 -14.34
CA VAL A 57 -4.70 -4.60 -14.88
C VAL A 57 -4.98 -3.29 -14.14
N LEU A 58 -4.89 -3.28 -12.80
CA LEU A 58 -5.06 -2.07 -11.99
C LEU A 58 -4.05 -0.98 -12.35
N ALA A 59 -2.80 -1.36 -12.62
CA ALA A 59 -1.74 -0.43 -13.03
C ALA A 59 -2.04 0.31 -14.35
N ASN A 60 -3.00 -0.15 -15.15
CA ASN A 60 -3.37 0.45 -16.44
C ASN A 60 -4.81 0.97 -16.48
N ALA A 61 -5.50 0.96 -15.34
CA ALA A 61 -6.88 1.44 -15.23
C ALA A 61 -6.98 2.95 -15.48
N ASP A 62 -8.02 3.37 -16.19
CA ASP A 62 -8.41 4.78 -16.28
C ASP A 62 -9.52 5.08 -15.25
N ALA A 63 -10.39 4.09 -15.00
CA ALA A 63 -11.40 4.14 -13.94
C ALA A 63 -11.51 2.79 -13.22
N VAL A 64 -11.76 2.82 -11.91
CA VAL A 64 -11.96 1.64 -11.06
C VAL A 64 -13.30 1.73 -10.36
N VAL A 65 -14.13 0.70 -10.50
CA VAL A 65 -15.43 0.56 -9.84
C VAL A 65 -15.29 -0.42 -8.66
N VAL A 66 -15.44 0.08 -7.44
CA VAL A 66 -15.27 -0.67 -6.17
C VAL A 66 -16.61 -1.15 -5.58
N GLU A 67 -16.61 -2.17 -4.71
CA GLU A 67 -17.83 -2.63 -3.99
C GLU A 67 -18.00 -2.00 -2.61
N GLY A 68 -16.92 -1.48 -2.04
CA GLY A 68 -16.93 -0.91 -0.70
C GLY A 68 -15.54 -0.47 -0.22
N PRO A 69 -15.45 0.07 1.00
CA PRO A 69 -14.21 0.59 1.58
C PRO A 69 -13.08 -0.45 1.69
N GLU A 70 -13.41 -1.74 1.76
CA GLU A 70 -12.48 -2.86 1.77
C GLU A 70 -11.60 -2.93 0.52
N HIS A 71 -12.07 -2.38 -0.62
CA HIS A 71 -11.29 -2.36 -1.85
C HIS A 71 -10.26 -1.23 -1.91
N ASN A 72 -10.27 -0.29 -0.96
CA ASN A 72 -9.35 0.85 -0.95
C ASN A 72 -7.88 0.42 -0.91
N ALA A 73 -7.57 -0.71 -0.28
CA ALA A 73 -6.21 -1.24 -0.22
C ALA A 73 -5.63 -1.55 -1.62
N PHE A 74 -6.48 -1.92 -2.60
CA PHE A 74 -6.05 -2.26 -3.96
C PHE A 74 -5.83 -1.03 -4.84
N LEU A 75 -6.37 0.12 -4.46
CA LEU A 75 -6.17 1.38 -5.19
C LEU A 75 -4.71 1.84 -5.16
N ALA A 76 -3.91 1.34 -4.21
CA ALA A 76 -2.47 1.57 -4.14
C ALA A 76 -1.71 1.03 -5.37
N TYR A 77 -2.30 0.11 -6.14
CA TYR A 77 -1.73 -0.41 -7.38
C TYR A 77 -2.12 0.39 -8.63
N CYS A 78 -2.99 1.39 -8.50
CA CYS A 78 -3.42 2.23 -9.60
C CYS A 78 -2.43 3.37 -9.88
N ARG A 79 -2.50 3.91 -11.11
CA ARG A 79 -1.78 5.14 -11.46
C ARG A 79 -2.35 6.34 -10.69
N PRO A 80 -1.51 7.35 -10.35
CA PRO A 80 -2.01 8.61 -9.83
C PRO A 80 -3.07 9.23 -10.76
N GLY A 81 -4.18 9.69 -10.18
CA GLY A 81 -5.26 10.31 -10.94
C GLY A 81 -6.30 9.35 -11.55
N VAL A 82 -6.25 8.06 -11.21
CA VAL A 82 -7.32 7.11 -11.57
C VAL A 82 -8.69 7.59 -11.07
N GLU A 83 -9.72 7.48 -11.89
CA GLU A 83 -11.09 7.78 -11.46
C GLU A 83 -11.61 6.63 -10.60
N VAL A 84 -11.95 6.89 -9.33
CA VAL A 84 -12.53 5.88 -8.43
C VAL A 84 -14.03 6.10 -8.34
N ILE A 85 -14.78 5.03 -8.63
CA ILE A 85 -16.24 5.04 -8.72
C ILE A 85 -16.79 4.09 -7.67
N ASP A 86 -17.58 4.64 -6.75
CA ASP A 86 -18.22 3.86 -5.71
C ASP A 86 -19.41 3.08 -6.26
N GLY A 87 -19.28 1.75 -6.32
CA GLY A 87 -20.33 0.81 -6.69
C GLY A 87 -21.13 0.27 -5.50
N SER A 88 -20.79 0.66 -4.27
CA SER A 88 -21.52 0.29 -3.06
C SER A 88 -22.87 1.03 -2.97
N GLY A 89 -22.91 2.30 -3.36
CA GLY A 89 -24.03 3.23 -3.20
C GLY A 89 -23.56 4.55 -2.60
N ALA A 90 -24.42 5.57 -2.50
CA ALA A 90 -24.03 6.80 -1.78
C ALA A 90 -23.79 6.49 -0.28
N GLU A 91 -22.86 7.18 0.38
CA GLU A 91 -22.56 7.01 1.82
C GLU A 91 -23.86 6.96 2.65
N GLY A 92 -24.08 5.85 3.37
CA GLY A 92 -25.26 5.63 4.21
C GLY A 92 -26.50 5.06 3.49
N SER A 93 -26.42 4.71 2.20
CA SER A 93 -27.50 4.05 1.47
C SER A 93 -27.32 2.52 1.38
N ARG A 94 -28.43 1.80 1.18
CA ARG A 94 -28.45 0.35 0.99
C ARG A 94 -27.63 -0.01 -0.26
N ALA A 95 -26.83 -1.08 -0.16
CA ALA A 95 -26.02 -1.61 -1.26
C ALA A 95 -26.79 -1.58 -2.59
N LEU A 96 -26.16 -1.06 -3.65
CA LEU A 96 -26.79 -1.02 -4.98
C LEU A 96 -27.27 -2.41 -5.37
N LYS A 97 -28.45 -2.51 -5.98
CA LYS A 97 -28.88 -3.77 -6.59
C LYS A 97 -27.94 -4.11 -7.75
N VAL A 98 -27.72 -5.40 -8.02
CA VAL A 98 -26.89 -5.90 -9.13
C VAL A 98 -27.19 -5.17 -10.45
N ALA A 99 -28.47 -4.99 -10.79
CA ALA A 99 -28.88 -4.28 -12.00
C ALA A 99 -28.48 -2.80 -12.03
N ALA A 100 -28.41 -2.12 -10.87
CA ALA A 100 -27.97 -0.74 -10.76
C ALA A 100 -26.44 -0.64 -10.90
N ARG A 101 -25.68 -1.55 -10.27
CA ARG A 101 -24.22 -1.66 -10.47
C ARG A 101 -23.86 -1.93 -11.92
N ALA A 102 -24.54 -2.89 -12.56
CA ALA A 102 -24.35 -3.20 -13.97
C ALA A 102 -24.54 -1.96 -14.87
N ARG A 103 -25.55 -1.13 -14.59
CA ARG A 103 -25.77 0.14 -15.30
C ARG A 103 -24.66 1.16 -15.04
N LEU A 104 -24.15 1.23 -13.81
CA LEU A 104 -23.03 2.08 -13.45
C LEU A 104 -21.77 1.69 -14.24
N VAL A 105 -21.40 0.40 -14.23
CA VAL A 105 -20.25 -0.13 -15.00
C VAL A 105 -20.40 0.17 -16.49
N VAL A 106 -21.57 -0.08 -17.06
CA VAL A 106 -21.87 0.25 -18.47
C VAL A 106 -21.77 1.75 -18.74
N LYS A 107 -22.22 2.60 -17.82
CA LYS A 107 -22.12 4.06 -17.96
C LYS A 107 -20.67 4.52 -17.94
N THR A 108 -19.86 3.99 -17.02
CA THR A 108 -18.42 4.30 -16.92
C THR A 108 -17.67 3.89 -18.18
N ALA A 109 -17.93 2.71 -18.73
CA ALA A 109 -17.29 2.24 -19.95
C ALA A 109 -17.67 3.05 -21.21
N LYS A 110 -18.67 3.93 -21.14
CA LYS A 110 -18.98 4.88 -22.23
C LYS A 110 -18.14 6.15 -22.15
N THR A 111 -17.53 6.45 -21.00
CA THR A 111 -16.74 7.67 -20.77
C THR A 111 -15.26 7.41 -20.59
N SER A 112 -14.88 6.19 -20.20
CA SER A 112 -13.50 5.81 -19.85
C SER A 112 -13.07 4.60 -20.70
N ALA A 113 -11.81 4.57 -21.14
CA ALA A 113 -11.33 3.57 -22.11
C ALA A 113 -11.02 2.22 -21.44
N ASN A 114 -10.34 2.24 -20.29
CA ASN A 114 -9.97 1.05 -19.52
C ASN A 114 -10.67 1.08 -18.15
N VAL A 115 -11.79 0.37 -18.02
CA VAL A 115 -12.55 0.29 -16.78
C VAL A 115 -12.23 -1.02 -16.06
N VAL A 116 -11.86 -0.94 -14.79
CA VAL A 116 -11.67 -2.11 -13.93
C VAL A 116 -12.81 -2.19 -12.93
N ARG A 117 -13.47 -3.34 -12.83
CA ARG A 117 -14.53 -3.63 -11.86
C ARG A 117 -13.99 -4.63 -10.85
N LEU A 118 -13.80 -4.21 -9.59
CA LEU A 118 -13.29 -5.07 -8.53
C LEU A 118 -14.42 -5.84 -7.86
N LEU A 119 -14.29 -7.16 -7.74
CA LEU A 119 -15.23 -7.98 -6.99
C LEU A 119 -14.50 -8.73 -5.87
N THR A 120 -15.11 -8.79 -4.69
CA THR A 120 -14.63 -9.62 -3.59
C THR A 120 -14.65 -11.10 -4.00
N GLY A 121 -13.60 -11.84 -3.61
CA GLY A 121 -13.42 -13.24 -3.98
C GLY A 121 -13.09 -13.42 -5.46
N ASP A 122 -13.96 -14.13 -6.18
CA ASP A 122 -13.82 -14.43 -7.60
C ASP A 122 -15.02 -13.90 -8.40
N PRO A 123 -14.84 -13.30 -9.60
CA PRO A 123 -15.93 -12.60 -10.29
C PRO A 123 -17.11 -13.48 -10.72
N PHE A 124 -16.92 -14.79 -10.90
CA PHE A 124 -17.95 -15.71 -11.42
C PHE A 124 -18.35 -16.80 -10.41
N THR A 125 -17.87 -16.71 -9.17
CA THR A 125 -18.16 -17.68 -8.10
C THR A 125 -18.86 -16.97 -6.95
N PHE A 126 -20.17 -17.18 -6.79
CA PHE A 126 -21.02 -16.58 -5.74
C PHE A 126 -20.94 -15.04 -5.67
N SER A 127 -20.77 -14.39 -6.82
CA SER A 127 -20.71 -12.93 -6.93
C SER A 127 -21.51 -12.42 -8.14
N SER A 128 -21.70 -11.11 -8.24
CA SER A 128 -22.54 -10.51 -9.30
C SER A 128 -21.85 -10.26 -10.64
N GLY A 129 -20.62 -10.76 -10.82
CA GLY A 129 -19.81 -10.43 -12.00
C GLY A 129 -20.39 -10.98 -13.31
N ALA A 130 -21.04 -12.14 -13.29
CA ALA A 130 -21.64 -12.74 -14.49
C ALA A 130 -22.82 -11.92 -15.02
N GLU A 131 -23.69 -11.42 -14.13
CA GLU A 131 -24.82 -10.56 -14.45
C GLU A 131 -24.35 -9.20 -14.98
N GLU A 132 -23.35 -8.60 -14.32
CA GLU A 132 -22.75 -7.34 -14.74
C GLU A 132 -22.06 -7.48 -16.12
N ALA A 133 -21.30 -8.55 -16.34
CA ALA A 133 -20.67 -8.84 -17.64
C ALA A 133 -21.70 -9.08 -18.76
N SER A 134 -22.80 -9.77 -18.46
CA SER A 134 -23.93 -9.95 -19.38
C SER A 134 -24.54 -8.61 -19.78
N ALA A 135 -24.67 -7.67 -18.84
CA ALA A 135 -25.13 -6.31 -19.14
C ALA A 135 -24.16 -5.53 -20.02
N CYS A 136 -22.84 -5.63 -19.78
CA CYS A 136 -21.82 -5.07 -20.67
C CYS A 136 -21.95 -5.59 -22.10
N ARG A 137 -22.09 -6.92 -22.26
CA ARG A 137 -22.28 -7.55 -23.58
C ARG A 137 -23.52 -7.04 -24.29
N LYS A 138 -24.66 -6.95 -23.57
CA LYS A 138 -25.93 -6.40 -24.12
C LYS A 138 -25.80 -4.93 -24.54
N ALA A 139 -24.91 -4.18 -23.90
CA ALA A 139 -24.63 -2.78 -24.23
C ALA A 139 -23.55 -2.59 -25.31
N GLY A 140 -23.01 -3.66 -25.90
CA GLY A 140 -21.96 -3.61 -26.93
C GLY A 140 -20.57 -3.30 -26.37
N ILE A 141 -20.36 -3.42 -25.06
CA ILE A 141 -19.07 -3.20 -24.40
C ILE A 141 -18.33 -4.53 -24.30
N SER A 142 -17.08 -4.55 -24.77
CA SER A 142 -16.19 -5.70 -24.61
C SER A 142 -15.74 -5.86 -23.17
N PHE A 143 -15.52 -7.09 -22.72
CA PHE A 143 -15.02 -7.34 -21.37
C PHE A 143 -14.03 -8.50 -21.28
N ASN A 144 -13.17 -8.42 -20.28
CA ASN A 144 -12.27 -9.48 -19.83
C ASN A 144 -12.62 -9.86 -18.39
N VAL A 145 -12.18 -11.05 -17.97
CA VAL A 145 -12.31 -11.52 -16.59
C VAL A 145 -10.95 -11.97 -16.11
N VAL A 146 -10.52 -11.46 -14.96
CA VAL A 146 -9.36 -11.92 -14.22
C VAL A 146 -9.87 -12.67 -12.99
N PRO A 147 -9.74 -14.01 -12.96
CA PRO A 147 -10.14 -14.81 -11.80
C PRO A 147 -9.43 -14.36 -10.52
N GLY A 148 -10.14 -14.51 -9.40
CA GLY A 148 -9.63 -14.21 -8.07
C GLY A 148 -9.55 -15.46 -7.20
N VAL A 149 -8.96 -15.30 -6.01
CA VAL A 149 -8.98 -16.38 -5.01
C VAL A 149 -10.36 -16.40 -4.35
N SER A 150 -11.13 -17.48 -4.53
CA SER A 150 -12.49 -17.57 -3.98
C SER A 150 -12.49 -17.74 -2.45
N GLU A 151 -13.40 -17.04 -1.78
CA GLU A 151 -13.65 -17.14 -0.34
C GLU A 151 -13.95 -18.58 0.12
N VAL A 152 -14.60 -19.36 -0.75
CA VAL A 152 -14.96 -20.77 -0.53
C VAL A 152 -13.73 -21.59 -0.15
N SER A 153 -12.59 -21.31 -0.78
CA SER A 153 -11.35 -22.05 -0.58
C SER A 153 -10.35 -21.33 0.32
N ALA A 154 -10.24 -20.01 0.20
CA ALA A 154 -9.27 -19.22 0.92
C ALA A 154 -9.61 -19.09 2.41
N VAL A 155 -10.89 -18.84 2.74
CA VAL A 155 -11.27 -18.64 4.15
C VAL A 155 -11.05 -19.92 4.97
N PRO A 156 -11.46 -21.13 4.53
CA PRO A 156 -11.13 -22.37 5.22
C PRO A 156 -9.61 -22.60 5.32
N THR A 157 -8.86 -22.34 4.25
CA THR A 157 -7.39 -22.48 4.26
C THR A 157 -6.72 -21.57 5.29
N TYR A 158 -7.14 -20.31 5.39
CA TYR A 158 -6.66 -19.38 6.42
C TYR A 158 -7.18 -19.73 7.81
N ALA A 159 -8.32 -20.42 7.90
CA ALA A 159 -8.83 -20.99 9.15
C ALA A 159 -8.15 -22.32 9.52
N GLY A 160 -7.17 -22.82 8.76
CA GLY A 160 -6.52 -24.10 9.01
C GLY A 160 -7.40 -25.32 8.71
N ILE A 161 -8.42 -25.17 7.87
CA ILE A 161 -9.38 -26.23 7.53
C ILE A 161 -9.20 -26.58 6.05
N PRO A 162 -8.65 -27.76 5.72
CA PRO A 162 -8.64 -28.24 4.35
C PRO A 162 -10.07 -28.59 3.91
N LEU A 163 -10.41 -28.37 2.64
CA LEU A 163 -11.74 -28.76 2.14
C LEU A 163 -11.84 -30.25 1.77
N THR A 164 -10.71 -30.92 1.59
CA THR A 164 -10.69 -32.36 1.27
C THR A 164 -9.61 -33.05 2.08
N MET A 165 -9.90 -34.30 2.44
CA MET A 165 -8.99 -35.22 3.12
C MET A 165 -8.98 -36.55 2.38
N LYS A 166 -8.12 -37.49 2.80
CA LYS A 166 -8.07 -38.82 2.15
C LYS A 166 -9.42 -39.55 2.20
N ALA A 167 -10.15 -39.41 3.31
CA ALA A 167 -11.47 -40.03 3.52
C ALA A 167 -12.62 -39.22 2.90
N ASP A 168 -12.47 -37.89 2.79
CA ASP A 168 -13.53 -36.97 2.38
C ASP A 168 -13.07 -36.19 1.14
N ARG A 169 -13.53 -36.60 -0.05
CA ARG A 169 -13.11 -36.04 -1.34
C ARG A 169 -14.19 -35.22 -2.04
N GLU A 170 -15.39 -35.19 -1.47
CA GLU A 170 -16.54 -34.46 -2.00
C GLU A 170 -16.75 -33.18 -1.20
N VAL A 171 -16.88 -32.07 -1.93
CA VAL A 171 -17.14 -30.74 -1.36
C VAL A 171 -18.37 -30.18 -2.03
N THR A 172 -19.37 -29.83 -1.24
CA THR A 172 -20.59 -29.17 -1.71
C THR A 172 -20.61 -27.75 -1.17
N VAL A 173 -20.78 -26.77 -2.05
CA VAL A 173 -20.83 -25.35 -1.70
C VAL A 173 -22.25 -24.84 -1.91
N LEU A 174 -22.81 -24.18 -0.90
CA LEU A 174 -24.19 -23.66 -0.92
C LEU A 174 -24.20 -22.19 -0.48
N ASP A 175 -24.80 -21.33 -1.29
CA ASP A 175 -25.11 -19.95 -0.92
C ASP A 175 -26.58 -19.86 -0.47
N LEU A 176 -26.78 -19.67 0.83
CA LEU A 176 -28.10 -19.75 1.47
C LEU A 176 -28.85 -18.41 1.52
N ALA A 177 -28.37 -17.36 0.83
CA ALA A 177 -28.99 -16.03 0.87
C ALA A 177 -30.45 -16.01 0.37
N GLU A 178 -30.75 -16.67 -0.74
CA GLU A 178 -32.07 -16.57 -1.41
C GLU A 178 -32.65 -17.92 -1.88
N ALA A 179 -31.85 -18.99 -1.88
CA ALA A 179 -32.23 -20.28 -2.46
C ALA A 179 -32.68 -21.29 -1.40
N LYS A 180 -33.84 -21.92 -1.62
CA LYS A 180 -34.27 -23.10 -0.87
C LYS A 180 -33.64 -24.34 -1.47
N PHE A 181 -32.67 -24.92 -0.77
CA PHE A 181 -32.06 -26.18 -1.17
C PHE A 181 -32.77 -27.35 -0.48
N ASP A 182 -32.97 -28.43 -1.22
CA ASP A 182 -33.23 -29.73 -0.62
C ASP A 182 -31.92 -30.23 0.01
N LEU A 183 -31.85 -30.18 1.35
CA LEU A 183 -30.70 -30.65 2.11
C LEU A 183 -30.71 -32.18 2.30
N GLY A 184 -31.83 -32.87 2.03
CA GLY A 184 -31.94 -34.32 2.12
C GLY A 184 -31.11 -35.08 1.08
N ARG A 185 -30.69 -34.40 0.01
CA ARG A 185 -29.77 -34.96 -1.00
C ARG A 185 -28.30 -34.96 -0.55
N LEU A 186 -27.99 -34.34 0.58
CA LEU A 186 -26.62 -34.19 1.08
C LEU A 186 -26.24 -35.44 1.89
N HIS A 187 -25.03 -35.95 1.68
CA HIS A 187 -24.53 -37.10 2.42
C HIS A 187 -23.64 -36.68 3.60
N PRO A 188 -23.77 -37.28 4.81
CA PRO A 188 -23.04 -36.84 6.01
C PRO A 188 -21.51 -36.87 5.94
N LYS A 189 -20.93 -37.61 4.98
CA LYS A 189 -19.46 -37.71 4.81
C LYS A 189 -18.85 -36.65 3.87
N GLN A 190 -19.66 -35.83 3.21
CA GLN A 190 -19.11 -34.77 2.36
C GLN A 190 -18.79 -33.53 3.19
N THR A 191 -17.85 -32.71 2.72
CA THR A 191 -17.60 -31.40 3.31
C THR A 191 -18.61 -30.41 2.76
N LEU A 192 -19.26 -29.63 3.63
CA LEU A 192 -20.13 -28.53 3.22
C LEU A 192 -19.42 -27.20 3.46
N VAL A 193 -19.49 -26.31 2.48
CA VAL A 193 -19.15 -24.88 2.63
C VAL A 193 -20.42 -24.08 2.43
N LEU A 194 -20.88 -23.40 3.48
CA LEU A 194 -22.11 -22.61 3.47
C LEU A 194 -21.75 -21.13 3.51
N LEU A 195 -22.25 -20.37 2.53
CA LEU A 195 -22.13 -18.92 2.41
C LEU A 195 -23.46 -18.27 2.79
N ASN A 196 -23.41 -17.03 3.28
CA ASN A 196 -24.58 -16.23 3.63
C ASN A 196 -25.57 -16.95 4.57
N ALA A 197 -25.04 -17.82 5.42
CA ALA A 197 -25.83 -18.78 6.19
C ALA A 197 -26.08 -18.34 7.63
N VAL A 198 -25.43 -17.28 8.14
CA VAL A 198 -25.46 -16.90 9.57
C VAL A 198 -26.88 -16.70 10.09
N ASP A 199 -27.72 -15.94 9.35
CA ASP A 199 -29.09 -15.63 9.76
C ASP A 199 -30.03 -16.84 9.70
N VAL A 200 -29.74 -17.80 8.82
CA VAL A 200 -30.53 -19.03 8.59
C VAL A 200 -29.88 -20.27 9.21
N LEU A 201 -28.82 -20.09 9.99
CA LEU A 201 -27.97 -21.20 10.45
C LEU A 201 -28.74 -22.17 11.34
N LYS A 202 -29.61 -21.65 12.22
CA LYS A 202 -30.42 -22.48 13.11
C LYS A 202 -31.31 -23.45 12.33
N ASP A 203 -32.01 -22.94 11.31
CA ASP A 203 -32.92 -23.74 10.49
C ASP A 203 -32.12 -24.71 9.62
N THR A 204 -30.96 -24.27 9.11
CA THR A 204 -30.04 -25.10 8.33
C THR A 204 -29.50 -26.28 9.14
N VAL A 205 -29.02 -26.04 10.36
CA VAL A 205 -28.56 -27.07 11.30
C VAL A 205 -29.67 -28.09 11.57
N THR A 206 -30.87 -27.60 11.87
CA THR A 206 -32.03 -28.47 12.16
C THR A 206 -32.31 -29.40 10.97
N ALA A 207 -32.37 -28.83 9.76
CA ALA A 207 -32.63 -29.59 8.54
C ALA A 207 -31.50 -30.57 8.18
N LEU A 208 -30.22 -30.24 8.46
CA LEU A 208 -29.10 -31.17 8.25
C LEU A 208 -29.20 -32.38 9.19
N ILE A 209 -29.50 -32.16 10.47
CA ILE A 209 -29.69 -33.24 11.45
C ILE A 209 -30.87 -34.13 11.05
N GLU A 210 -32.01 -33.53 10.69
CA GLU A 210 -33.19 -34.26 10.19
C GLU A 210 -32.89 -35.07 8.91
N SER A 211 -31.92 -34.61 8.11
CA SER A 211 -31.45 -35.28 6.89
C SER A 211 -30.42 -36.39 7.16
N GLY A 212 -30.08 -36.66 8.42
CA GLY A 212 -29.21 -37.77 8.83
C GLY A 212 -27.76 -37.39 9.13
N PHE A 213 -27.41 -36.10 9.22
CA PHE A 213 -26.14 -35.68 9.79
C PHE A 213 -26.16 -35.92 11.31
N ASP A 214 -25.05 -36.42 11.86
CA ASP A 214 -24.93 -36.60 13.31
C ASP A 214 -24.82 -35.24 14.01
N GLY A 215 -25.49 -35.07 15.15
CA GLY A 215 -25.46 -33.84 15.94
C GLY A 215 -24.05 -33.43 16.38
N SER A 216 -23.15 -34.39 16.55
CA SER A 216 -21.74 -34.18 16.89
C SER A 216 -20.87 -33.79 15.68
N THR A 217 -21.44 -33.67 14.48
CA THR A 217 -20.68 -33.31 13.27
C THR A 217 -19.99 -31.96 13.49
N PRO A 218 -18.66 -31.87 13.33
CA PRO A 218 -17.92 -30.63 13.54
C PRO A 218 -18.35 -29.50 12.59
N VAL A 219 -18.39 -28.28 13.14
CA VAL A 219 -18.72 -27.04 12.40
C VAL A 219 -17.73 -25.95 12.77
N ALA A 220 -17.23 -25.22 11.78
CA ALA A 220 -16.48 -24.00 11.98
C ALA A 220 -17.16 -22.84 11.25
N VAL A 221 -17.29 -21.70 11.92
CA VAL A 221 -17.82 -20.46 11.36
C VAL A 221 -16.75 -19.39 11.44
N THR A 222 -16.33 -18.88 10.29
CA THR A 222 -15.25 -17.89 10.17
C THR A 222 -15.79 -16.58 9.63
N VAL A 223 -15.60 -15.49 10.37
CA VAL A 223 -15.96 -14.12 9.96
C VAL A 223 -14.70 -13.32 9.68
N GLY A 224 -14.77 -12.37 8.73
CA GLY A 224 -13.64 -11.53 8.36
C GLY A 224 -12.49 -12.33 7.75
N GLY A 225 -12.82 -13.42 7.05
CA GLY A 225 -11.87 -14.41 6.55
C GLY A 225 -10.70 -13.79 5.80
N THR A 226 -9.50 -14.35 6.00
CA THR A 226 -8.20 -13.89 5.49
C THR A 226 -7.71 -12.54 5.98
N THR A 227 -8.54 -11.76 6.68
CA THR A 227 -8.10 -10.48 7.27
C THR A 227 -7.52 -10.70 8.67
N THR A 228 -6.77 -9.72 9.15
CA THR A 228 -6.31 -9.68 10.54
C THR A 228 -7.42 -9.45 11.58
N ALA A 229 -8.66 -9.24 11.12
CA ALA A 229 -9.87 -9.27 11.95
C ALA A 229 -10.56 -10.64 11.93
N GLN A 230 -9.98 -11.65 11.26
CA GLN A 230 -10.55 -12.99 11.19
C GLN A 230 -10.78 -13.56 12.58
N THR A 231 -11.96 -14.12 12.79
CA THR A 231 -12.31 -14.87 14.00
C THR A 231 -13.06 -16.12 13.57
N SER A 232 -12.66 -17.29 14.09
CA SER A 232 -13.43 -18.52 13.90
C SER A 232 -13.98 -19.06 15.21
N VAL A 233 -15.24 -19.48 15.17
CA VAL A 233 -15.92 -20.23 16.22
C VAL A 233 -16.06 -21.68 15.77
N VAL A 234 -15.62 -22.62 16.60
CA VAL A 234 -15.72 -24.06 16.33
C VAL A 234 -16.66 -24.68 17.35
N GLY A 235 -17.51 -25.58 16.87
CA GLY A 235 -18.43 -26.36 17.67
C GLY A 235 -18.92 -27.57 16.89
N THR A 236 -20.12 -28.03 17.20
CA THR A 236 -20.80 -29.11 16.49
C THR A 236 -22.14 -28.61 15.94
N LEU A 237 -22.83 -29.39 15.10
CA LEU A 237 -24.18 -29.03 14.67
C LEU A 237 -25.10 -28.75 15.87
N GLU A 238 -25.00 -29.50 16.97
CA GLU A 238 -25.78 -29.26 18.18
C GLU A 238 -25.44 -27.96 18.92
N THR A 239 -24.17 -27.54 18.93
CA THR A 239 -23.71 -26.45 19.80
C THR A 239 -23.51 -25.12 19.07
N ILE A 240 -23.21 -25.14 17.76
CA ILE A 240 -22.66 -23.99 17.03
C ILE A 240 -23.56 -22.74 17.08
N VAL A 241 -24.88 -22.92 17.11
CA VAL A 241 -25.84 -21.81 17.20
C VAL A 241 -25.72 -21.09 18.55
N ALA A 242 -25.52 -21.83 19.64
CA ALA A 242 -25.32 -21.24 20.96
C ALA A 242 -23.93 -20.60 21.06
N ASP A 243 -22.90 -21.27 20.55
CA ASP A 243 -21.51 -20.81 20.57
C ASP A 243 -21.34 -19.48 19.83
N LEU A 244 -21.96 -19.33 18.65
CA LEU A 244 -21.95 -18.09 17.88
C LEU A 244 -22.62 -16.92 18.60
N ARG A 245 -23.75 -17.17 19.27
CA ARG A 245 -24.44 -16.16 20.07
C ARG A 245 -23.59 -15.71 21.25
N ALA A 246 -22.91 -16.63 21.92
CA ALA A 246 -22.00 -16.33 23.02
C ALA A 246 -20.79 -15.50 22.55
N ALA A 247 -20.23 -15.85 21.38
CA ALA A 247 -19.14 -15.14 20.75
C ALA A 247 -19.56 -13.79 20.12
N LYS A 248 -20.86 -13.48 20.06
CA LYS A 248 -21.43 -12.25 19.46
C LYS A 248 -20.96 -12.03 18.03
N VAL A 249 -20.85 -13.11 17.27
CA VAL A 249 -20.42 -13.06 15.87
C VAL A 249 -21.52 -12.42 15.04
N THR A 250 -21.16 -11.39 14.27
CA THR A 250 -22.04 -10.66 13.36
C THR A 250 -21.31 -10.39 12.05
N GLY A 251 -22.02 -10.46 10.92
CA GLY A 251 -21.47 -10.18 9.59
C GLY A 251 -21.46 -11.42 8.69
N GLU A 252 -20.91 -11.24 7.49
CA GLU A 252 -20.75 -12.33 6.52
C GLU A 252 -19.72 -13.35 7.03
N ALA A 253 -20.06 -14.63 6.92
CA ALA A 253 -19.26 -15.73 7.40
C ALA A 253 -19.19 -16.86 6.38
N VAL A 254 -18.05 -17.55 6.36
CA VAL A 254 -17.92 -18.85 5.70
C VAL A 254 -18.04 -19.93 6.76
N ILE A 255 -19.01 -20.81 6.57
CA ILE A 255 -19.28 -21.93 7.48
C ILE A 255 -18.82 -23.22 6.82
N VAL A 256 -18.00 -24.00 7.52
CA VAL A 256 -17.55 -25.33 7.08
C VAL A 256 -18.15 -26.38 8.00
N VAL A 257 -18.81 -27.38 7.43
CA VAL A 257 -19.40 -28.52 8.15
C VAL A 257 -18.74 -29.81 7.68
N GLY A 258 -18.30 -30.66 8.62
CA GLY A 258 -17.76 -31.98 8.34
C GLY A 258 -16.47 -32.28 9.10
N ALA A 259 -16.00 -33.54 9.00
CA ALA A 259 -14.83 -34.04 9.74
C ALA A 259 -13.54 -33.25 9.47
N VAL A 260 -13.43 -32.57 8.33
CA VAL A 260 -12.26 -31.74 7.99
C VAL A 260 -12.00 -30.60 8.99
N VAL A 261 -13.02 -30.16 9.72
CA VAL A 261 -12.89 -29.10 10.73
C VAL A 261 -11.98 -29.51 11.89
N GLU A 262 -11.88 -30.80 12.20
CA GLU A 262 -10.99 -31.32 13.26
C GLU A 262 -9.52 -30.98 13.00
N GLN A 263 -9.13 -30.79 11.73
CA GLN A 263 -7.75 -30.45 11.36
C GLN A 263 -7.34 -29.04 11.82
N ARG A 264 -8.30 -28.16 12.12
CA ARG A 264 -8.03 -26.78 12.53
C ARG A 264 -7.11 -26.69 13.74
N GLU A 265 -7.27 -27.57 14.72
CA GLU A 265 -6.45 -27.55 15.94
C GLU A 265 -4.95 -27.65 15.61
N ALA A 266 -4.59 -28.51 14.65
CA ALA A 266 -3.22 -28.71 14.22
C ALA A 266 -2.74 -27.73 13.14
N LEU A 267 -3.66 -27.19 12.32
CA LEU A 267 -3.34 -26.43 11.12
C LEU A 267 -3.70 -24.95 11.18
N SER A 268 -4.21 -24.44 12.31
CA SER A 268 -4.49 -23.01 12.49
C SER A 268 -3.18 -22.22 12.48
N TRP A 269 -2.71 -21.83 11.30
CA TRP A 269 -1.42 -21.16 11.08
C TRP A 269 -1.54 -19.63 11.07
N PHE A 270 -2.74 -19.10 10.78
CA PHE A 270 -2.95 -17.67 10.53
C PHE A 270 -3.33 -16.90 11.80
N GLU A 271 -4.38 -17.34 12.50
CA GLU A 271 -4.83 -16.73 13.77
C GLU A 271 -3.84 -16.99 14.92
N THR A 272 -2.97 -17.97 14.78
CA THR A 272 -1.88 -18.26 15.74
C THR A 272 -0.60 -17.51 15.41
N LYS A 273 -0.59 -16.60 14.43
CA LYS A 273 0.59 -15.76 14.20
C LYS A 273 0.90 -14.90 15.44
N PRO A 274 2.18 -14.65 15.73
CA PRO A 274 2.60 -14.01 16.99
C PRO A 274 2.04 -12.59 17.20
N LEU A 275 1.79 -11.87 16.12
CA LEU A 275 1.27 -10.50 16.13
C LEU A 275 -0.09 -10.41 15.42
N PHE A 276 -0.84 -11.52 15.36
CA PHE A 276 -2.12 -11.58 14.65
C PHE A 276 -3.07 -10.47 15.13
N GLY A 277 -3.48 -9.58 14.21
CA GLY A 277 -4.38 -8.48 14.51
C GLY A 277 -3.76 -7.28 15.20
N TRP A 278 -2.45 -7.28 15.51
CA TRP A 278 -1.81 -6.18 16.22
C TRP A 278 -1.69 -4.95 15.32
N ARG A 279 -2.24 -3.83 15.75
CA ARG A 279 -2.01 -2.52 15.13
C ARG A 279 -0.68 -1.96 15.63
N ILE A 280 0.28 -1.81 14.73
CA ILE A 280 1.64 -1.41 15.10
C ILE A 280 1.95 -0.04 14.50
N LEU A 281 2.29 0.91 15.36
CA LEU A 281 2.75 2.21 14.90
C LEU A 281 4.26 2.15 14.58
N VAL A 282 4.61 2.56 13.37
CA VAL A 282 6.00 2.62 12.89
C VAL A 282 6.35 4.08 12.59
N PRO A 283 7.01 4.80 13.52
CA PRO A 283 7.46 6.16 13.28
C PRO A 283 8.66 6.12 12.34
N ARG A 284 8.57 6.80 11.19
CA ARG A 284 9.63 6.80 10.18
C ARG A 284 10.35 8.15 10.10
N THR A 285 11.66 8.10 9.89
CA THR A 285 12.48 9.29 9.60
C THR A 285 12.85 9.40 8.12
N LYS A 286 12.93 8.31 7.35
CA LYS A 286 13.18 8.31 5.90
C LYS A 286 12.44 7.12 5.23
N ASP A 287 12.47 7.02 3.91
CA ASP A 287 11.77 5.98 3.10
C ASP A 287 12.31 4.53 3.27
N GLN A 288 12.71 4.12 4.48
CA GLN A 288 13.36 2.84 4.77
C GLN A 288 12.55 1.95 5.74
N ALA A 289 11.22 2.03 5.70
CA ALA A 289 10.38 1.16 6.52
C ALA A 289 9.98 -0.15 5.82
N GLY A 290 10.14 -0.28 4.49
CA GLY A 290 9.66 -1.43 3.71
C GLY A 290 9.95 -2.81 4.32
N PRO A 291 11.23 -3.18 4.55
CA PRO A 291 11.57 -4.48 5.14
C PRO A 291 10.95 -4.72 6.53
N LEU A 292 10.90 -3.68 7.38
CA LEU A 292 10.27 -3.76 8.69
C LEU A 292 8.77 -4.01 8.56
N MET A 293 8.09 -3.23 7.72
CA MET A 293 6.65 -3.33 7.47
C MET A 293 6.27 -4.71 6.97
N ASP A 294 7.02 -5.24 6.00
CA ASP A 294 6.76 -6.55 5.41
C ASP A 294 7.00 -7.67 6.42
N ARG A 295 8.05 -7.58 7.24
CA ARG A 295 8.33 -8.56 8.28
C ARG A 295 7.25 -8.55 9.37
N LEU A 296 6.77 -7.38 9.80
CA LEU A 296 5.64 -7.26 10.73
C LEU A 296 4.35 -7.87 10.15
N ARG A 297 4.04 -7.64 8.88
CA ARG A 297 2.87 -8.25 8.20
C ARG A 297 2.96 -9.76 8.14
N ARG A 298 4.15 -10.33 7.90
CA ARG A 298 4.36 -11.79 7.92
C ARG A 298 3.96 -12.40 9.26
N TYR A 299 4.24 -11.69 10.35
CA TYR A 299 3.83 -12.02 11.72
C TYR A 299 2.36 -11.74 12.06
N GLY A 300 1.54 -11.31 11.09
CA GLY A 300 0.10 -11.11 11.26
C GLY A 300 -0.30 -9.71 11.74
N ALA A 301 0.65 -8.77 11.78
CA ALA A 301 0.38 -7.41 12.23
C ALA A 301 -0.19 -6.51 11.11
N MET A 302 -0.81 -5.41 11.54
CA MET A 302 -1.25 -4.28 10.73
C MET A 302 -0.38 -3.05 11.03
N PRO A 303 0.78 -2.90 10.38
CA PRO A 303 1.64 -1.75 10.64
C PRO A 303 1.12 -0.48 9.95
N GLU A 304 1.19 0.65 10.67
CA GLU A 304 0.79 1.99 10.23
C GLU A 304 1.98 2.95 10.37
N GLU A 305 2.39 3.58 9.26
CA GLU A 305 3.52 4.50 9.27
C GLU A 305 3.10 5.91 9.66
N VAL A 306 3.90 6.54 10.53
CA VAL A 306 3.77 7.97 10.83
C VAL A 306 5.11 8.66 10.52
N PRO A 307 5.15 9.56 9.54
CA PRO A 307 6.32 10.41 9.30
C PRO A 307 6.61 11.24 10.55
N THR A 308 7.86 11.22 11.01
CA THR A 308 8.32 11.99 12.17
C THR A 308 9.18 13.19 11.80
N ILE A 309 9.63 13.25 10.54
CA ILE A 309 10.32 14.41 9.97
C ILE A 309 9.68 14.82 8.65
N SER A 310 9.83 16.09 8.29
CA SER A 310 9.47 16.65 6.98
C SER A 310 10.71 17.34 6.39
N VAL A 311 10.82 17.27 5.07
CA VAL A 311 11.80 18.04 4.30
C VAL A 311 11.09 19.28 3.79
N GLU A 312 11.51 20.43 4.29
CA GLU A 312 10.91 21.72 3.94
C GLU A 312 11.87 22.56 3.10
N PRO A 313 11.35 23.48 2.27
CA PRO A 313 12.18 24.47 1.59
C PRO A 313 13.04 25.28 2.59
N PRO A 314 14.20 25.80 2.14
CA PRO A 314 15.04 26.66 2.96
C PRO A 314 14.30 27.94 3.36
N ARG A 315 14.64 28.51 4.52
CA ARG A 315 14.02 29.77 4.98
C ARG A 315 14.28 30.92 4.02
N ASN A 316 15.45 30.92 3.39
CA ASN A 316 15.84 31.90 2.41
C ASN A 316 16.11 31.23 1.04
N PRO A 317 15.12 31.21 0.13
CA PRO A 317 15.29 30.65 -1.21
C PRO A 317 16.34 31.39 -2.06
N GLN A 318 16.65 32.66 -1.74
CA GLN A 318 17.51 33.51 -2.56
C GLN A 318 18.94 33.00 -2.68
N GLN A 319 19.44 32.29 -1.65
CA GLN A 319 20.78 31.69 -1.70
C GLN A 319 20.85 30.60 -2.77
N MET A 320 19.82 29.75 -2.82
CA MET A 320 19.70 28.73 -3.86
C MET A 320 19.55 29.39 -5.24
N ASP A 321 18.66 30.36 -5.40
CA ASP A 321 18.47 31.06 -6.68
C ASP A 321 19.77 31.73 -7.18
N LYS A 322 20.55 32.33 -6.27
CA LYS A 322 21.85 32.92 -6.58
C LYS A 322 22.88 31.86 -7.00
N ALA A 323 22.91 30.71 -6.33
CA ALA A 323 23.82 29.63 -6.64
C ALA A 323 23.47 28.96 -7.98
N ILE A 324 22.19 28.71 -8.28
CA ILE A 324 21.76 28.14 -9.56
C ILE A 324 22.11 29.09 -10.72
N ARG A 325 21.90 30.40 -10.57
CA ARG A 325 22.37 31.39 -11.56
C ARG A 325 23.89 31.40 -11.69
N GLY A 326 24.60 31.35 -10.57
CA GLY A 326 26.06 31.26 -10.56
C GLY A 326 26.59 30.03 -11.30
N LEU A 327 25.90 28.90 -11.17
CA LEU A 327 26.21 27.67 -11.89
C LEU A 327 26.09 27.87 -13.40
N VAL A 328 24.98 28.44 -13.88
CA VAL A 328 24.77 28.72 -15.31
C VAL A 328 25.75 29.78 -15.84
N GLU A 329 26.13 30.74 -15.00
CA GLU A 329 27.13 31.77 -15.34
C GLU A 329 28.58 31.27 -15.29
N GLY A 330 28.83 30.00 -14.93
CA GLY A 330 30.16 29.41 -14.87
C GLY A 330 30.99 29.83 -13.65
N ARG A 331 30.35 30.02 -12.49
CA ARG A 331 31.03 30.40 -11.23
C ARG A 331 31.56 29.23 -10.41
N TYR A 332 31.23 28.00 -10.77
CA TYR A 332 31.65 26.80 -10.03
C TYR A 332 32.34 25.82 -10.97
N GLU A 333 33.39 25.18 -10.45
CA GLU A 333 34.02 24.02 -11.07
C GLU A 333 33.30 22.74 -10.64
N TRP A 334 32.85 22.70 -9.38
CA TRP A 334 32.26 21.52 -8.78
C TRP A 334 30.87 21.76 -8.21
N VAL A 335 30.05 20.70 -8.23
CA VAL A 335 28.84 20.58 -7.41
C VAL A 335 28.92 19.32 -6.57
N ALA A 336 28.77 19.46 -5.25
CA ALA A 336 28.87 18.36 -4.29
C ALA A 336 27.49 18.04 -3.69
N PHE A 337 26.94 16.87 -4.02
CA PHE A 337 25.69 16.40 -3.43
C PHE A 337 25.94 15.47 -2.25
N THR A 338 25.53 15.91 -1.07
CA THR A 338 25.65 15.15 0.19
C THR A 338 24.38 14.40 0.59
N SER A 339 23.32 14.49 -0.22
CA SER A 339 22.10 13.70 -0.02
C SER A 339 21.22 13.69 -1.27
N VAL A 340 20.37 12.66 -1.37
CA VAL A 340 19.29 12.58 -2.38
C VAL A 340 18.34 13.79 -2.30
N ASN A 341 18.12 14.35 -1.11
CA ASN A 341 17.26 15.53 -0.94
C ASN A 341 17.90 16.79 -1.51
N ALA A 342 19.23 16.93 -1.45
CA ALA A 342 19.94 18.03 -2.10
C ALA A 342 19.80 17.93 -3.62
N VAL A 343 19.93 16.73 -4.20
CA VAL A 343 19.69 16.48 -5.63
C VAL A 343 18.29 16.91 -6.02
N LYS A 344 17.28 16.49 -5.24
CA LYS A 344 15.88 16.85 -5.48
C LYS A 344 15.64 18.36 -5.41
N ALA A 345 16.16 19.03 -4.38
CA ALA A 345 15.98 20.47 -4.21
C ALA A 345 16.61 21.29 -5.36
N VAL A 346 17.79 20.89 -5.83
CA VAL A 346 18.45 21.53 -6.98
C VAL A 346 17.67 21.23 -8.27
N ARG A 347 17.20 19.99 -8.46
CA ARG A 347 16.39 19.62 -9.63
C ARG A 347 15.08 20.39 -9.71
N GLU A 348 14.34 20.51 -8.60
CA GLU A 348 13.10 21.30 -8.54
C GLU A 348 13.34 22.76 -8.98
N LYS A 349 14.49 23.34 -8.59
CA LYS A 349 14.89 24.68 -9.03
C LYS A 349 15.30 24.75 -10.50
N PHE A 350 15.96 23.73 -11.03
CA PHE A 350 16.26 23.66 -12.46
C PHE A 350 14.96 23.62 -13.27
N ASP A 351 14.00 22.78 -12.88
CA ASP A 351 12.70 22.67 -13.53
C ASP A 351 11.94 24.02 -13.48
N GLU A 352 11.97 24.74 -12.35
CA GLU A 352 11.39 26.08 -12.20
C GLU A 352 11.99 27.10 -13.20
N TYR A 353 13.30 27.03 -13.44
CA TYR A 353 14.01 27.90 -14.39
C TYR A 353 13.99 27.39 -15.84
N GLY A 354 13.37 26.24 -16.12
CA GLY A 354 13.39 25.61 -17.44
C GLY A 354 14.78 25.11 -17.85
N LEU A 355 15.63 24.81 -16.88
CA LEU A 355 16.95 24.20 -17.06
C LEU A 355 16.84 22.67 -17.00
N ASP A 356 17.85 22.00 -17.55
CA ASP A 356 17.98 20.55 -17.45
C ASP A 356 19.44 20.14 -17.22
N ALA A 357 19.73 18.84 -17.27
CA ALA A 357 21.05 18.29 -17.02
C ALA A 357 22.16 18.91 -17.90
N ARG A 358 21.84 19.48 -19.06
CA ARG A 358 22.83 20.15 -19.93
C ARG A 358 23.45 21.37 -19.27
N ALA A 359 22.78 21.99 -18.30
CA ALA A 359 23.32 23.13 -17.56
C ALA A 359 24.51 22.75 -16.64
N PHE A 360 24.77 21.46 -16.40
CA PHE A 360 25.99 20.99 -15.73
C PHE A 360 27.19 20.84 -16.67
N SER A 361 27.04 21.13 -17.97
CA SER A 361 28.14 21.00 -18.94
C SER A 361 29.37 21.81 -18.50
N GLY A 362 30.49 21.12 -18.31
CA GLY A 362 31.75 21.72 -17.86
C GLY A 362 31.95 21.75 -16.34
N LEU A 363 30.98 21.31 -15.56
CA LEU A 363 31.13 21.11 -14.11
C LEU A 363 31.47 19.66 -13.78
N LYS A 364 32.28 19.48 -12.74
CA LYS A 364 32.54 18.19 -12.11
C LYS A 364 31.52 17.95 -11.00
N ILE A 365 31.02 16.72 -10.87
CA ILE A 365 29.94 16.37 -9.95
C ILE A 365 30.40 15.34 -8.94
N ALA A 366 30.26 15.64 -7.65
CA ALA A 366 30.57 14.73 -6.57
C ALA A 366 29.31 14.23 -5.87
N ALA A 367 29.28 12.95 -5.50
CA ALA A 367 28.24 12.34 -4.71
C ALA A 367 28.82 11.69 -3.46
N VAL A 368 28.23 11.95 -2.29
CA VAL A 368 28.72 11.39 -1.01
C VAL A 368 28.56 9.88 -0.90
N GLY A 369 27.70 9.28 -1.72
CA GLY A 369 27.41 7.87 -1.63
C GLY A 369 26.62 7.32 -2.80
N ASP A 370 26.60 5.99 -2.94
CA ASP A 370 25.90 5.25 -4.01
C ASP A 370 24.45 5.71 -4.25
N LYS A 371 23.64 5.85 -3.18
CA LYS A 371 22.24 6.29 -3.33
C LYS A 371 22.11 7.70 -3.89
N THR A 372 23.05 8.58 -3.54
CA THR A 372 23.09 9.93 -4.09
C THR A 372 23.54 9.89 -5.55
N ALA A 373 24.52 9.05 -5.88
CA ALA A 373 24.98 8.84 -7.24
C ALA A 373 23.88 8.26 -8.15
N GLU A 374 23.08 7.31 -7.67
CA GLU A 374 21.90 6.78 -8.37
C GLU A 374 20.85 7.88 -8.64
N ALA A 375 20.58 8.74 -7.66
CA ALA A 375 19.64 9.85 -7.82
C ALA A 375 20.11 10.88 -8.86
N ILE A 376 21.42 11.16 -8.90
CA ILE A 376 22.06 11.99 -9.93
C ILE A 376 21.99 11.28 -11.30
N GLY A 377 22.25 9.97 -11.33
CA GLY A 377 22.13 9.13 -12.52
C GLY A 377 20.73 9.11 -13.12
N ALA A 378 19.69 9.08 -12.28
CA ALA A 378 18.29 9.19 -12.72
C ALA A 378 17.95 10.56 -13.34
N TRP A 379 18.76 11.59 -13.07
CA TRP A 379 18.69 12.89 -13.74
C TRP A 379 19.47 12.93 -15.06
N GLY A 380 20.18 11.85 -15.41
CA GLY A 380 20.99 11.76 -16.63
C GLY A 380 22.43 12.26 -16.48
N ILE A 381 22.92 12.41 -15.25
CA ILE A 381 24.26 12.90 -14.94
C ILE A 381 25.07 11.75 -14.32
N ARG A 382 26.32 11.57 -14.75
CA ARG A 382 27.24 10.63 -14.11
C ARG A 382 28.16 11.42 -13.17
N PRO A 383 28.20 11.13 -11.85
CA PRO A 383 29.17 11.75 -10.96
C PRO A 383 30.61 11.42 -11.38
N ASP A 384 31.48 12.43 -11.31
CA ASP A 384 32.93 12.32 -11.52
C ASP A 384 33.62 11.76 -10.28
N LEU A 385 33.09 12.08 -9.10
CA LEU A 385 33.63 11.63 -7.82
C LEU A 385 32.55 10.98 -6.96
N VAL A 386 32.84 9.76 -6.53
CA VAL A 386 32.15 9.04 -5.46
C VAL A 386 33.26 8.47 -4.57
N PRO A 387 33.20 8.63 -3.24
CA PRO A 387 34.29 8.18 -2.38
C PRO A 387 34.51 6.67 -2.54
N SER A 388 35.77 6.26 -2.66
CA SER A 388 36.22 4.89 -2.82
C SER A 388 36.19 4.10 -1.50
N GLY A 389 36.35 4.82 -0.38
CA GLY A 389 36.28 4.29 0.98
C GLY A 389 34.92 4.53 1.64
N GLU A 390 34.94 5.30 2.73
CA GLU A 390 33.73 5.58 3.49
C GLU A 390 32.75 6.45 2.68
N GLN A 391 31.50 6.00 2.55
CA GLN A 391 30.43 6.75 1.88
C GLN A 391 29.93 7.92 2.76
N SER A 392 30.82 8.86 3.06
CA SER A 392 30.65 9.95 4.02
C SER A 392 31.25 11.26 3.51
N ALA A 393 30.94 12.37 4.20
CA ALA A 393 31.57 13.66 3.94
C ALA A 393 33.10 13.61 4.13
N ALA A 394 33.59 12.79 5.06
CA ALA A 394 35.02 12.61 5.29
C ALA A 394 35.66 11.81 4.14
N GLY A 395 35.05 10.69 3.73
CA GLY A 395 35.55 9.92 2.59
C GLY A 395 35.55 10.72 1.29
N LEU A 396 34.57 11.62 1.09
CA LEU A 396 34.60 12.56 -0.03
C LEU A 396 35.84 13.46 -0.01
N VAL A 397 36.24 13.99 1.16
CA VAL A 397 37.42 14.85 1.31
C VAL A 397 38.70 14.07 1.03
N GLU A 398 38.79 12.81 1.49
CA GLU A 398 39.98 11.97 1.27
C GLU A 398 40.30 11.76 -0.21
N ASP A 399 39.28 11.60 -1.04
CA ASP A 399 39.43 11.38 -2.48
C ASP A 399 39.31 12.67 -3.32
N TRP A 400 39.06 13.82 -2.69
CA TRP A 400 38.89 15.09 -3.39
C TRP A 400 40.25 15.65 -3.84
N PRO A 401 40.42 16.04 -5.12
CA PRO A 401 41.69 16.59 -5.58
C PRO A 401 41.98 17.96 -4.94
N PRO A 402 43.23 18.24 -4.50
CA PRO A 402 43.59 19.59 -4.08
C PRO A 402 43.43 20.57 -5.24
N PHE A 403 43.07 21.81 -4.94
CA PHE A 403 42.97 22.86 -5.95
C PHE A 403 44.35 23.15 -6.56
N ASP A 404 44.41 23.18 -7.89
CA ASP A 404 45.61 23.52 -8.65
C ASP A 404 45.32 24.69 -9.59
N GLU A 405 45.97 25.84 -9.37
CA GLU A 405 45.77 27.07 -10.14
C GLU A 405 46.07 26.93 -11.65
N VAL A 406 46.82 25.90 -12.05
CA VAL A 406 47.15 25.62 -13.45
C VAL A 406 46.10 24.73 -14.11
N LEU A 407 45.55 23.77 -13.36
CA LEU A 407 44.61 22.77 -13.89
C LEU A 407 43.14 23.14 -13.72
N ASP A 408 42.83 23.91 -12.68
CA ASP A 408 41.47 24.27 -12.31
C ASP A 408 41.21 25.77 -12.60
N PRO A 409 40.46 26.11 -13.66
CA PRO A 409 40.22 27.49 -14.05
C PRO A 409 39.32 28.25 -13.06
N ILE A 410 38.59 27.51 -12.22
CA ILE A 410 37.64 28.02 -11.24
C ILE A 410 37.90 27.30 -9.91
N ASN A 411 38.07 28.05 -8.83
CA ASN A 411 38.39 27.49 -7.50
C ASN A 411 37.16 27.27 -6.61
N ARG A 412 35.96 27.18 -7.17
CA ARG A 412 34.69 27.25 -6.42
C ARG A 412 33.87 25.96 -6.48
N VAL A 413 33.34 25.57 -5.32
CA VAL A 413 32.47 24.40 -5.14
C VAL A 413 31.09 24.85 -4.66
N PHE A 414 30.03 24.47 -5.39
CA PHE A 414 28.66 24.63 -4.92
C PHE A 414 28.26 23.44 -4.05
N LEU A 415 27.91 23.70 -2.79
CA LEU A 415 27.55 22.67 -1.82
C LEU A 415 26.09 22.86 -1.33
N PRO A 416 25.09 22.27 -2.01
CA PRO A 416 23.72 22.23 -1.52
C PRO A 416 23.58 21.20 -0.38
N ARG A 417 23.24 21.65 0.84
CA ARG A 417 23.09 20.77 2.02
C ARG A 417 21.87 21.08 2.91
N ALA A 418 21.65 20.23 3.90
CA ALA A 418 20.65 20.47 4.96
C ALA A 418 21.09 21.60 5.90
N ASP A 419 20.13 22.28 6.52
CA ASP A 419 20.36 23.29 7.57
C ASP A 419 21.12 22.77 8.81
N ILE A 420 21.10 21.46 9.03
CA ILE A 420 21.74 20.77 10.17
C ILE A 420 22.96 19.91 9.77
N ALA A 421 23.56 20.14 8.60
CA ALA A 421 24.73 19.36 8.18
C ALA A 421 26.01 19.75 8.94
N THR A 422 26.92 18.78 9.09
CA THR A 422 28.24 18.94 9.71
C THR A 422 29.20 19.72 8.81
N GLU A 423 30.13 20.45 9.42
CA GLU A 423 31.10 21.32 8.70
C GLU A 423 32.27 20.55 8.06
N THR A 424 32.37 19.23 8.28
CA THR A 424 33.49 18.39 7.84
C THR A 424 33.89 18.58 6.38
N LEU A 425 32.91 18.59 5.45
CA LEU A 425 33.20 18.75 4.03
C LEU A 425 33.63 20.17 3.69
N VAL A 426 33.01 21.19 4.30
CA VAL A 426 33.38 22.60 4.08
C VAL A 426 34.82 22.84 4.53
N ALA A 427 35.18 22.38 5.73
CA ALA A 427 36.53 22.52 6.27
C ALA A 427 37.55 21.77 5.40
N GLY A 428 37.28 20.50 5.07
CA GLY A 428 38.20 19.69 4.27
C GLY A 428 38.45 20.24 2.87
N LEU A 429 37.41 20.73 2.18
CA LEU A 429 37.57 21.37 0.87
C LEU A 429 38.35 22.68 0.96
N THR A 430 38.16 23.46 2.04
CA THR A 430 38.91 24.69 2.28
C THR A 430 40.39 24.41 2.51
N ASP A 431 40.71 23.36 3.29
CA ASP A 431 42.08 22.91 3.53
C ASP A 431 42.77 22.42 2.23
N LEU A 432 41.99 21.89 1.29
CA LEU A 432 42.42 21.52 -0.05
C LEU A 432 42.52 22.71 -1.03
N GLY A 433 42.23 23.93 -0.59
CA GLY A 433 42.38 25.17 -1.38
C GLY A 433 41.13 25.60 -2.16
N TRP A 434 39.99 24.93 -1.99
CA TRP A 434 38.74 25.29 -2.66
C TRP A 434 37.93 26.34 -1.89
N GLU A 435 37.28 27.25 -2.60
CA GLU A 435 36.26 28.15 -2.06
C GLU A 435 34.88 27.46 -2.09
N VAL A 436 34.29 27.21 -0.92
CA VAL A 436 33.00 26.51 -0.82
C VAL A 436 31.85 27.50 -0.67
N ASP A 437 30.91 27.49 -1.61
CA ASP A 437 29.63 28.17 -1.48
C ASP A 437 28.61 27.22 -0.84
N ASP A 438 28.53 27.32 0.48
CA ASP A 438 27.68 26.50 1.31
C ASP A 438 26.23 27.03 1.34
N VAL A 439 25.34 26.30 0.67
CA VAL A 439 23.95 26.72 0.47
C VAL A 439 23.01 25.76 1.18
N THR A 440 22.16 26.32 2.02
CA THR A 440 21.05 25.55 2.61
C THR A 440 20.02 25.26 1.53
N ALA A 441 19.98 24.01 1.06
CA ALA A 441 19.10 23.55 0.01
C ALA A 441 17.73 23.11 0.53
N TYR A 442 17.67 22.60 1.75
CA TYR A 442 16.45 22.17 2.41
C TYR A 442 16.62 22.20 3.91
N ARG A 443 15.51 22.08 4.63
CA ARG A 443 15.48 21.96 6.09
C ARG A 443 14.88 20.64 6.51
N THR A 444 15.45 20.05 7.55
CA THR A 444 14.85 18.87 8.18
C THR A 444 14.12 19.31 9.44
N VAL A 445 12.80 19.35 9.38
CA VAL A 445 11.95 19.74 10.52
C VAL A 445 11.18 18.54 11.05
N ARG A 446 10.58 18.66 12.23
CA ARG A 446 9.58 17.68 12.69
C ARG A 446 8.39 17.69 11.73
N ALA A 447 7.88 16.51 11.42
CA ALA A 447 6.66 16.40 10.61
C ALA A 447 5.50 17.14 11.28
N ALA A 448 4.51 17.53 10.47
CA ALA A 448 3.23 17.96 11.02
C ALA A 448 2.65 16.84 11.90
N PRO A 449 1.89 17.19 12.96
CA PRO A 449 1.18 16.19 13.74
C PRO A 449 0.36 15.25 12.83
N PRO A 450 0.32 13.94 13.12
CA PRO A 450 -0.50 13.03 12.36
C PRO A 450 -1.99 13.43 12.47
N PRO A 451 -2.86 12.95 11.56
CA PRO A 451 -4.29 13.22 11.60
C PRO A 451 -4.88 12.95 12.99
N ALA A 452 -5.88 13.74 13.38
CA ALA A 452 -6.50 13.64 14.71
C ALA A 452 -6.89 12.19 15.10
N PRO A 453 -7.49 11.36 14.21
CA PRO A 453 -7.80 9.97 14.55
C PRO A 453 -6.59 9.13 14.97
N THR A 454 -5.46 9.25 14.26
CA THR A 454 -4.21 8.54 14.59
C THR A 454 -3.64 9.05 15.91
N ARG A 455 -3.62 10.37 16.11
CA ARG A 455 -3.13 10.96 17.37
C ARG A 455 -3.96 10.52 18.58
N GLU A 456 -5.27 10.49 18.45
CA GLU A 456 -6.15 10.01 19.52
C GLU A 456 -5.99 8.49 19.73
N ALA A 457 -5.76 7.71 18.67
CA ALA A 457 -5.44 6.28 18.79
C ALA A 457 -4.14 6.01 19.58
N ILE A 458 -3.11 6.83 19.37
CA ILE A 458 -1.84 6.76 20.13
C ILE A 458 -2.08 7.00 21.63
N LYS A 459 -2.87 8.03 21.97
CA LYS A 459 -3.13 8.42 23.36
C LYS A 459 -4.13 7.51 24.08
N SER A 460 -5.06 6.92 23.36
CA SER A 460 -6.12 6.05 23.91
C SER A 460 -5.74 4.57 23.96
N GLY A 461 -4.53 4.19 23.51
CA GLY A 461 -4.06 2.81 23.54
C GLY A 461 -4.70 1.91 22.49
N LYS A 462 -5.16 2.49 21.37
CA LYS A 462 -5.70 1.73 20.22
C LYS A 462 -4.60 1.12 19.33
N PHE A 463 -3.34 1.49 19.56
CA PHE A 463 -2.19 0.79 19.00
C PHE A 463 -1.71 -0.25 20.00
N ASP A 464 -1.50 -1.47 19.50
CA ASP A 464 -1.02 -2.59 20.29
C ASP A 464 0.48 -2.46 20.57
N ALA A 465 1.23 -1.94 19.61
CA ALA A 465 2.64 -1.64 19.78
C ALA A 465 3.11 -0.37 19.06
N VAL A 466 4.23 0.19 19.53
CA VAL A 466 5.05 1.17 18.80
C VAL A 466 6.46 0.63 18.65
N VAL A 467 7.03 0.75 17.45
CA VAL A 467 8.37 0.26 17.13
C VAL A 467 9.30 1.43 16.83
N PHE A 468 10.32 1.66 17.65
CA PHE A 468 11.28 2.75 17.46
C PHE A 468 12.61 2.27 16.87
N THR A 469 12.94 2.81 15.69
CA THR A 469 14.18 2.48 14.96
C THR A 469 15.35 3.41 15.29
N SER A 470 15.13 4.46 16.08
CA SER A 470 16.20 5.36 16.53
C SER A 470 15.75 6.29 17.67
N SER A 471 16.70 6.84 18.43
CA SER A 471 16.44 7.89 19.42
C SER A 471 15.69 9.11 18.84
N SER A 472 15.93 9.47 17.57
CA SER A 472 15.24 10.60 16.94
C SER A 472 13.77 10.30 16.67
N THR A 473 13.42 9.06 16.32
CA THR A 473 12.01 8.65 16.16
C THR A 473 11.23 8.77 17.47
N VAL A 474 11.85 8.43 18.61
CA VAL A 474 11.25 8.60 19.95
C VAL A 474 10.95 10.07 20.23
N ARG A 475 11.97 10.93 20.15
CA ARG A 475 11.84 12.37 20.46
C ARG A 475 10.81 13.05 19.57
N ASN A 476 10.83 12.73 18.28
CA ASN A 476 9.96 13.36 17.30
C ASN A 476 8.52 12.88 17.45
N LEU A 477 8.27 11.56 17.59
CA LEU A 477 6.91 11.06 17.79
C LEU A 477 6.29 11.67 19.04
N VAL A 478 7.00 11.64 20.18
CA VAL A 478 6.52 12.25 21.43
C VAL A 478 6.26 13.75 21.26
N GLY A 479 7.10 14.45 20.50
CA GLY A 479 6.95 15.87 20.21
C GLY A 479 5.74 16.22 19.34
N ILE A 480 5.36 15.38 18.37
CA ILE A 480 4.29 15.69 17.40
C ILE A 480 2.93 15.05 17.76
N ALA A 481 2.95 13.89 18.41
CA ALA A 481 1.75 13.11 18.72
C ALA A 481 1.47 12.96 20.22
N GLY A 482 2.46 13.22 21.07
CA GLY A 482 2.42 12.92 22.50
C GLY A 482 2.91 11.51 22.84
N LYS A 483 2.91 11.17 24.13
CA LYS A 483 3.34 9.84 24.59
C LYS A 483 2.32 8.77 24.20
N PRO A 484 2.75 7.60 23.71
CA PRO A 484 1.89 6.42 23.61
C PRO A 484 1.25 6.07 24.95
N HIS A 485 0.05 5.51 24.91
CA HIS A 485 -0.65 5.05 26.10
C HIS A 485 0.14 3.94 26.83
N ALA A 486 0.01 3.86 28.16
CA ALA A 486 0.78 2.94 28.98
C ALA A 486 0.50 1.44 28.72
N SER A 487 -0.63 1.12 28.08
CA SER A 487 -0.97 -0.25 27.65
C SER A 487 -0.32 -0.65 26.33
N THR A 488 0.15 0.31 25.54
CA THR A 488 0.81 0.05 24.26
C THR A 488 2.20 -0.53 24.51
N VAL A 489 2.52 -1.62 23.82
CA VAL A 489 3.82 -2.30 23.89
C VAL A 489 4.87 -1.44 23.19
N ILE A 490 6.02 -1.20 23.79
CA ILE A 490 7.11 -0.44 23.16
C ILE A 490 8.27 -1.35 22.81
N ALA A 491 8.62 -1.41 21.53
CA ALA A 491 9.79 -2.11 21.02
C ALA A 491 10.85 -1.13 20.51
N VAL A 492 12.12 -1.37 20.80
CA VAL A 492 13.24 -0.49 20.39
C VAL A 492 14.37 -1.25 19.71
N ILE A 493 15.02 -0.61 18.73
CA ILE A 493 16.11 -1.22 17.94
C ILE A 493 17.39 -1.50 18.74
N GLY A 494 17.59 -0.87 19.90
CA GLY A 494 18.81 -1.07 20.68
C GLY A 494 19.00 -0.08 21.85
N PRO A 495 20.15 -0.18 22.56
CA PRO A 495 20.36 0.44 23.87
C PRO A 495 20.27 1.97 23.89
N ALA A 496 20.75 2.66 22.85
CA ALA A 496 20.67 4.12 22.78
C ALA A 496 19.22 4.61 22.66
N THR A 497 18.40 3.87 21.90
CA THR A 497 16.98 4.15 21.73
C THR A 497 16.20 3.81 23.00
N LEU A 498 16.55 2.71 23.69
CA LEU A 498 16.04 2.34 25.01
C LEU A 498 16.22 3.51 26.01
N LYS A 499 17.45 3.98 26.19
CA LYS A 499 17.75 5.10 27.10
C LYS A 499 16.94 6.35 26.76
N THR A 500 16.80 6.65 25.46
CA THR A 500 16.00 7.80 25.01
C THR A 500 14.51 7.62 25.32
N ALA A 501 13.98 6.40 25.17
CA ALA A 501 12.60 6.08 25.51
C ALA A 501 12.33 6.26 27.01
N GLU A 502 13.24 5.79 27.86
CA GLU A 502 13.18 5.94 29.32
C GLU A 502 13.26 7.41 29.75
N GLU A 503 14.13 8.21 29.14
CA GLU A 503 14.21 9.67 29.37
C GLU A 503 12.89 10.38 29.06
N HIS A 504 12.10 9.85 28.11
CA HIS A 504 10.76 10.35 27.77
C HIS A 504 9.64 9.68 28.60
N GLY A 505 9.98 8.82 29.56
CA GLY A 505 9.06 8.12 30.45
C GLY A 505 8.26 7.02 29.76
N LEU A 506 8.83 6.38 28.73
CA LEU A 506 8.24 5.21 28.08
C LEU A 506 8.82 3.93 28.69
N ARG A 507 7.96 2.94 28.96
CA ARG A 507 8.37 1.59 29.36
C ARG A 507 8.68 0.79 28.09
N VAL A 508 9.89 0.29 27.95
CA VAL A 508 10.26 -0.60 26.85
C VAL A 508 9.97 -2.04 27.24
N ASP A 509 9.24 -2.75 26.38
CA ASP A 509 8.78 -4.12 26.60
C ASP A 509 9.59 -5.13 25.77
N ALA A 510 10.13 -4.72 24.62
CA ALA A 510 10.97 -5.55 23.76
C ALA A 510 12.15 -4.77 23.17
N MET A 511 13.27 -5.43 22.96
CA MET A 511 14.45 -4.84 22.32
C MET A 511 15.07 -5.83 21.34
N ALA A 512 15.49 -5.34 20.17
CA ALA A 512 16.21 -6.15 19.20
C ALA A 512 17.57 -6.61 19.77
N GLU A 513 17.99 -7.84 19.44
CA GLU A 513 19.32 -8.34 19.83
C GLU A 513 20.45 -7.59 19.13
N THR A 514 20.25 -7.30 17.84
CA THR A 514 21.13 -6.44 17.06
C THR A 514 20.34 -5.28 16.45
N PRO A 515 20.97 -4.11 16.25
CA PRO A 515 20.28 -2.92 15.76
C PRO A 515 19.95 -2.97 14.26
N ALA A 516 19.10 -3.92 13.89
CA ALA A 516 18.56 -4.11 12.55
C ALA A 516 17.02 -4.06 12.59
N ALA A 517 16.43 -3.52 11.52
CA ALA A 517 14.98 -3.38 11.41
C ALA A 517 14.24 -4.72 11.46
N GLU A 518 14.83 -5.76 10.87
CA GLU A 518 14.25 -7.09 10.85
C GLU A 518 14.27 -7.77 12.23
N GLU A 519 15.40 -7.64 12.95
CA GLU A 519 15.57 -8.15 14.31
C GLU A 519 14.64 -7.46 15.31
N LEU A 520 14.31 -6.20 15.04
CA LEU A 520 13.32 -5.46 15.82
C LEU A 520 11.89 -6.02 15.64
N ALA A 521 11.51 -6.38 14.41
CA ALA A 521 10.24 -7.07 14.18
C ALA A 521 10.21 -8.44 14.87
N ASP A 522 11.32 -9.18 14.80
CA ASP A 522 11.44 -10.50 15.43
C ASP A 522 11.35 -10.42 16.95
N ALA A 523 12.02 -9.45 17.57
CA ALA A 523 11.94 -9.24 19.02
C ALA A 523 10.50 -8.94 19.46
N LEU A 524 9.77 -8.10 18.72
CA LEU A 524 8.36 -7.84 19.00
C LEU A 524 7.50 -9.09 18.78
N ALA A 525 7.75 -9.88 17.73
CA ALA A 525 7.03 -11.11 17.47
C ALA A 525 7.23 -12.16 18.56
N ARG A 526 8.47 -12.33 19.06
CA ARG A 526 8.75 -13.21 20.21
C ARG A 526 7.98 -12.76 21.44
N PHE A 527 8.01 -11.46 21.75
CA PHE A 527 7.21 -10.90 22.85
C PHE A 527 5.70 -11.17 22.68
N GLY A 528 5.17 -11.03 21.46
CA GLY A 528 3.77 -11.34 21.14
C GLY A 528 3.43 -12.82 21.34
N ALA A 529 4.31 -13.73 20.91
CA ALA A 529 4.17 -15.17 21.10
C ALA A 529 4.18 -15.56 22.58
N ASP A 530 5.20 -15.12 23.33
CA ASP A 530 5.33 -15.41 24.76
C ASP A 530 4.10 -14.91 25.53
N ARG A 531 3.60 -13.73 25.16
CA ARG A 531 2.37 -13.16 25.72
C ARG A 531 1.16 -14.04 25.45
N ARG A 532 0.98 -14.52 24.21
CA ARG A 532 -0.12 -15.42 23.86
C ARG A 532 0.00 -16.72 24.65
N ASP A 533 1.17 -17.34 24.66
CA ASP A 533 1.40 -18.64 25.29
C ASP A 533 1.13 -18.58 26.79
N THR A 534 1.58 -17.50 27.45
CA THR A 534 1.24 -17.23 28.87
C THR A 534 -0.27 -17.19 29.13
N MET A 535 -1.04 -16.57 28.22
CA MET A 535 -2.50 -16.48 28.36
C MET A 535 -3.19 -17.83 28.13
N VAL A 536 -2.73 -18.57 27.13
CA VAL A 536 -3.23 -19.93 26.83
C VAL A 536 -2.96 -20.88 27.99
N GLU A 537 -1.74 -20.86 28.54
CA GLU A 537 -1.37 -21.66 29.73
C GLU A 537 -2.21 -21.29 30.96
N ALA A 538 -2.58 -20.02 31.10
CA ALA A 538 -3.47 -19.53 32.16
C ALA A 538 -4.97 -19.84 31.92
N GLY A 539 -5.34 -20.38 30.76
CA GLY A 539 -6.73 -20.57 30.35
C GLY A 539 -7.49 -19.26 30.12
N GLU A 540 -6.78 -18.15 29.90
CA GLU A 540 -7.36 -16.85 29.61
C GLU A 540 -7.59 -16.67 28.10
N PRO A 541 -8.64 -15.94 27.68
CA PRO A 541 -8.83 -15.63 26.26
C PRO A 541 -7.67 -14.77 25.75
N VAL A 542 -7.04 -15.18 24.66
CA VAL A 542 -5.96 -14.40 24.00
C VAL A 542 -6.52 -13.04 23.58
N THR A 543 -5.93 -11.96 24.12
CA THR A 543 -6.33 -10.59 23.79
C THR A 543 -5.14 -9.73 23.43
N ARG A 544 -5.36 -8.84 22.47
CA ARG A 544 -4.37 -7.84 22.05
C ARG A 544 -4.15 -6.80 23.16
N PRO A 545 -2.98 -6.14 23.22
CA PRO A 545 -2.72 -5.08 24.19
C PRO A 545 -3.81 -3.99 24.25
N SER A 546 -4.38 -3.60 23.10
CA SER A 546 -5.45 -2.60 23.00
C SER A 546 -6.83 -3.07 23.47
N GLU A 547 -7.06 -4.38 23.52
CA GLU A 547 -8.33 -4.99 23.95
C GLU A 547 -8.40 -5.20 25.45
N ARG A 548 -7.27 -5.05 26.14
CA ARG A 548 -7.18 -5.19 27.58
C ARG A 548 -8.06 -4.10 28.21
N ARG A 549 -9.26 -4.49 28.65
CA ARG A 549 -10.12 -3.61 29.44
C ARG A 549 -9.27 -3.06 30.58
N SER A 550 -9.23 -1.73 30.70
CA SER A 550 -8.60 -1.08 31.85
C SER A 550 -9.17 -1.77 33.08
N GLY A 551 -8.31 -2.51 33.78
CA GLY A 551 -8.73 -3.28 34.93
C GLY A 551 -9.45 -2.31 35.86
N SER A 552 -10.73 -2.62 36.12
CA SER A 552 -11.36 -2.26 37.39
C SER A 552 -10.26 -2.32 38.45
N ARG A 553 -9.92 -1.16 39.03
CA ARG A 553 -9.06 -1.07 40.20
C ARG A 553 -9.50 -2.20 41.12
N ARG A 554 -8.67 -3.24 41.27
CA ARG A 554 -8.76 -4.11 42.45
C ARG A 554 -8.60 -3.16 43.63
N LYS A 555 -9.72 -2.70 44.18
CA LYS A 555 -9.76 -2.08 45.50
C LYS A 555 -9.39 -3.21 46.45
N SER A 556 -8.11 -3.26 46.79
CA SER A 556 -7.64 -3.85 48.05
C SER A 556 -8.30 -3.14 49.22
#